data_AF-A0A968PIP6-F1
#
_entry.id   AF-A0A968PIP6-F1
#
_cell.length_a   1.000
_cell.length_b   1.000
_cell.length_c   1.000
_cell.angle_alpha   90.00
_cell.angle_beta   90.00
_cell.angle_gamma   90.00
#
_symmetry.space_group_name_H-M   'P 1'
#
loop_
_entity.id
_entity.type
_entity.pdbx_description
1 polymer ?
#
loop_
_entity_poly.entity_id
_entity_poly.type
_entity_poly.pdbx_seq_one_letter_code
_entity_poly.pdbx_strand_id
1 'polypeptide(L)'
;MRVPEYEQLTDQKPRNIAELALTFGIYRIEEGTAGHLPTLAPPLTPSDTAAQVRGFYLAEPHATGGRYTWTDGNALLRLPWPDGPTHLVLEVAGGERPAQLGAAQVCASVLPEAMPWSILLDVEGAFTPLGCVTIGEAMQRYTLPLDVTGLTRPATGSLLLRLESTPWVPAQADLRLNDQRPLGVQFGGLTLE
;
A
#
# COMPACT_ATOMS: atom_id res chain seq x y z
N MET A 1 -19.37 -8.75 -0.08
CA MET A 1 -20.84 -8.95 -0.04
C MET A 1 -21.48 -7.75 -0.72
N ARG A 2 -22.49 -7.95 -1.58
CA ARG A 2 -23.22 -6.85 -2.21
C ARG A 2 -24.51 -6.64 -1.43
N VAL A 3 -24.65 -5.49 -0.78
CA VAL A 3 -25.86 -5.15 -0.01
C VAL A 3 -26.61 -4.08 -0.80
N PRO A 4 -27.74 -4.40 -1.44
CA PRO A 4 -28.58 -3.39 -2.06
C PRO A 4 -29.31 -2.62 -0.96
N GLU A 5 -29.11 -1.31 -0.91
CA GLU A 5 -29.88 -0.42 -0.05
C GLU A 5 -30.87 0.38 -0.90
N TYR A 6 -32.14 0.33 -0.51
CA TYR A 6 -33.21 1.07 -1.17
C TYR A 6 -33.59 2.26 -0.29
N GLU A 7 -33.61 3.48 -0.86
CA GLU A 7 -34.29 4.60 -0.20
C GLU A 7 -35.76 4.24 0.00
N GLN A 8 -36.19 4.15 1.26
CA GLN A 8 -37.59 3.98 1.60
C GLN A 8 -38.28 5.35 1.59
N LEU A 9 -38.57 5.86 0.39
CA LEU A 9 -39.51 6.97 0.23
C LEU A 9 -40.93 6.40 0.32
N THR A 10 -41.78 7.00 1.16
CA THR A 10 -43.14 6.51 1.47
C THR A 10 -44.08 6.49 0.25
N ASP A 11 -43.74 7.21 -0.81
CA ASP A 11 -44.66 7.60 -1.87
C ASP A 11 -44.01 7.74 -3.26
N GLN A 12 -42.73 7.33 -3.44
CA GLN A 12 -42.07 7.31 -4.75
C GLN A 12 -41.31 6.00 -5.01
N LYS A 13 -41.27 5.57 -6.29
CA LYS A 13 -40.40 4.47 -6.72
C LYS A 13 -38.93 4.88 -6.51
N PRO A 14 -38.08 4.02 -5.90
CA PRO A 14 -36.66 4.34 -5.71
C PRO A 14 -36.01 4.64 -7.06
N ARG A 15 -35.43 5.84 -7.20
CA ARG A 15 -34.66 6.22 -8.39
C ARG A 15 -33.16 5.97 -8.22
N ASN A 16 -32.69 5.91 -6.99
CA ASN A 16 -31.30 5.60 -6.65
C ASN A 16 -31.24 4.22 -6.00
N ILE A 17 -30.53 3.29 -6.64
CA ILE A 17 -30.07 2.05 -6.02
C ILE A 17 -28.64 2.32 -5.59
N ALA A 18 -28.39 2.38 -4.29
CA ALA A 18 -27.03 2.43 -3.76
C ALA A 18 -26.57 0.97 -3.57
N GLU A 19 -25.51 0.58 -4.27
CA GLU A 19 -24.87 -0.72 -4.07
C GLU A 19 -23.66 -0.53 -3.16
N LEU A 20 -23.79 -0.96 -1.89
CA LEU A 20 -22.68 -0.94 -0.95
C LEU A 20 -21.83 -2.20 -1.13
N ALA A 21 -20.61 -2.02 -1.65
CA ALA A 21 -19.62 -3.08 -1.76
C ALA A 21 -18.72 -3.10 -0.51
N LEU A 22 -19.12 -3.87 0.51
CA LEU A 22 -18.29 -4.10 1.69
C LEU A 22 -17.27 -5.21 1.40
N THR A 23 -16.00 -4.82 1.36
CA THR A 23 -14.86 -5.74 1.40
C THR A 23 -14.46 -5.92 2.86
N PHE A 24 -14.62 -7.14 3.38
CA PHE A 24 -14.15 -7.50 4.71
C PHE A 24 -13.17 -8.67 4.58
N GLY A 25 -12.09 -8.62 5.36
CA GLY A 25 -11.19 -9.76 5.54
C GLY A 25 -11.71 -10.63 6.69
N ILE A 26 -11.81 -11.93 6.46
CA ILE A 26 -11.98 -12.89 7.56
C ILE A 26 -10.58 -13.25 8.03
N TYR A 27 -10.20 -12.74 9.19
CA TYR A 27 -8.93 -13.09 9.81
C TYR A 27 -9.13 -14.36 10.63
N ARG A 28 -8.36 -15.39 10.30
CA ARG A 28 -8.22 -16.57 11.14
C ARG A 28 -7.02 -16.35 12.04
N ILE A 29 -7.19 -16.56 13.34
CA ILE A 29 -6.06 -16.62 14.27
C ILE A 29 -5.34 -17.93 13.99
N GLU A 30 -4.07 -17.83 13.60
CA GLU A 30 -3.18 -18.98 13.44
C GLU A 30 -2.24 -19.05 14.64
N GLU A 31 -1.81 -20.26 14.99
CA GLU A 31 -0.80 -20.42 16.03
C GLU A 31 0.51 -19.77 15.58
N GLY A 32 0.94 -18.75 16.33
CA GLY A 32 2.19 -18.05 16.10
C GLY A 32 3.30 -18.56 17.01
N THR A 33 4.55 -18.27 16.64
CA THR A 33 5.67 -18.38 17.57
C THR A 33 5.71 -17.13 18.44
N ALA A 34 5.76 -17.30 19.77
CA ALA A 34 5.79 -16.16 20.70
C ALA A 34 6.98 -15.23 20.36
N GLY A 35 6.68 -13.94 20.23
CA GLY A 35 7.69 -12.93 19.88
C GLY A 35 8.08 -12.86 18.41
N HIS A 36 7.53 -13.71 17.53
CA HIS A 36 7.72 -13.67 16.07
C HIS A 36 6.45 -13.15 15.37
N LEU A 37 6.62 -12.34 14.33
CA LEU A 37 5.51 -11.88 13.51
C LEU A 37 5.46 -12.67 12.20
N PRO A 38 4.29 -13.23 11.81
CA PRO A 38 4.15 -13.88 10.53
C PRO A 38 4.37 -12.85 9.41
N THR A 39 5.23 -13.21 8.46
CA THR A 39 5.53 -12.39 7.29
C THR A 39 5.29 -13.21 6.03
N LEU A 40 4.82 -12.55 4.98
CA LEU A 40 4.70 -13.16 3.67
C LEU A 40 6.02 -12.96 2.92
N ALA A 41 6.58 -14.05 2.40
CA ALA A 41 7.79 -13.97 1.58
C ALA A 41 7.45 -13.30 0.23
N PRO A 42 8.27 -12.36 -0.25
CA PRO A 42 8.14 -11.84 -1.62
C PRO A 42 8.25 -12.98 -2.66
N PRO A 43 7.59 -12.87 -3.83
CA PRO A 43 6.94 -11.69 -4.40
C PRO A 43 5.63 -11.31 -3.69
N LEU A 44 5.46 -10.02 -3.40
CA LEU A 44 4.20 -9.45 -2.92
C LEU A 44 3.43 -8.82 -4.08
N THR A 45 2.11 -8.97 -4.04
CA THR A 45 1.15 -8.46 -5.01
C THR A 45 0.16 -7.49 -4.35
N PRO A 46 -0.66 -6.77 -5.13
CA PRO A 46 -1.65 -5.84 -4.60
C PRO A 46 -2.77 -6.54 -3.81
N SER A 47 -2.89 -7.86 -3.92
CA SER A 47 -3.88 -8.68 -3.22
C SER A 47 -3.35 -9.27 -1.91
N ASP A 48 -2.06 -9.13 -1.60
CA ASP A 48 -1.44 -9.66 -0.39
C ASP A 48 -1.68 -8.73 0.82
N THR A 49 -2.95 -8.59 1.20
CA THR A 49 -3.38 -7.68 2.27
C THR A 49 -2.76 -8.01 3.64
N ALA A 50 -2.29 -9.24 3.85
CA ALA A 50 -1.59 -9.63 5.08
C ALA A 50 -0.23 -8.92 5.25
N ALA A 51 0.42 -8.54 4.14
CA ALA A 51 1.65 -7.76 4.18
C ALA A 51 1.39 -6.24 4.23
N GLN A 52 0.20 -5.79 3.81
CA GLN A 52 -0.20 -4.39 3.79
C GLN A 52 -0.65 -3.94 5.19
N VAL A 53 0.23 -3.31 5.94
CA VAL A 53 -0.03 -2.86 7.32
C VAL A 53 -0.96 -1.66 7.34
N ARG A 54 -0.72 -0.68 6.47
CA ARG A 54 -1.59 0.51 6.29
C ARG A 54 -1.31 1.25 4.98
N GLY A 55 -2.18 2.20 4.66
CA GLY A 55 -1.97 3.18 3.59
C GLY A 55 -2.16 2.63 2.17
N PHE A 56 -2.86 1.51 2.04
CA PHE A 56 -3.24 0.90 0.77
C PHE A 56 -4.76 0.94 0.62
N TYR A 57 -5.23 1.35 -0.56
CA TYR A 57 -6.63 1.21 -0.94
C TYR A 57 -6.94 -0.22 -1.39
N LEU A 58 -8.20 -0.48 -1.71
CA LEU A 58 -8.58 -1.75 -2.31
C LEU A 58 -7.94 -1.90 -3.70
N ALA A 59 -7.52 -3.12 -4.01
CA ALA A 59 -6.95 -3.40 -5.33
C ALA A 59 -7.98 -3.17 -6.44
N GLU A 60 -7.53 -2.55 -7.52
CA GLU A 60 -8.28 -2.18 -8.72
C GLU A 60 -7.73 -2.93 -9.94
N PRO A 61 -8.57 -3.24 -10.94
CA PRO A 61 -8.08 -3.80 -12.21
C PRO A 61 -7.34 -2.72 -13.02
N HIS A 62 -6.22 -3.08 -13.63
CA HIS A 62 -5.52 -2.20 -14.57
C HIS A 62 -6.06 -2.37 -15.99
N ALA A 63 -6.12 -1.29 -16.78
CA ALA A 63 -6.65 -1.32 -18.15
C ALA A 63 -5.86 -2.25 -19.09
N THR A 64 -4.56 -2.41 -18.85
CA THR A 64 -3.67 -3.30 -19.63
C THR A 64 -3.62 -4.74 -19.08
N GLY A 65 -4.46 -5.08 -18.11
CA GLY A 65 -4.44 -6.36 -17.40
C GLY A 65 -3.65 -6.32 -16.09
N GLY A 66 -3.96 -7.25 -15.19
CA GLY A 66 -3.42 -7.26 -13.83
C GLY A 66 -4.23 -6.42 -12.84
N ARG A 67 -3.69 -6.28 -11.64
CA ARG A 67 -4.27 -5.47 -10.56
C ARG A 67 -3.20 -4.53 -10.02
N TYR A 68 -3.63 -3.41 -9.46
CA TYR A 68 -2.78 -2.52 -8.67
C TYR A 68 -3.58 -2.06 -7.46
N THR A 69 -2.92 -1.46 -6.47
CA THR A 69 -3.59 -0.69 -5.42
C THR A 69 -2.99 0.70 -5.37
N TRP A 70 -3.82 1.71 -5.12
CA TRP A 70 -3.31 3.04 -4.80
C TRP A 70 -2.81 3.08 -3.36
N THR A 71 -1.71 3.77 -3.12
CA THR A 71 -1.33 4.20 -1.77
C THR A 71 -2.01 5.52 -1.40
N ASP A 72 -2.13 5.82 -0.11
CA ASP A 72 -2.65 7.12 0.38
C ASP A 72 -1.59 8.22 0.51
N GLY A 73 -0.35 7.91 0.10
CA GLY A 73 0.83 8.76 0.29
C GLY A 73 1.78 8.28 1.38
N ASN A 74 1.35 7.40 2.30
CA ASN A 74 2.18 6.83 3.37
C ASN A 74 1.82 5.35 3.62
N ALA A 75 2.22 4.52 2.66
CA ALA A 75 1.99 3.08 2.70
C ALA A 75 3.04 2.36 3.56
N LEU A 76 2.63 1.32 4.27
CA LEU A 76 3.50 0.51 5.11
C LEU A 76 3.30 -0.97 4.81
N LEU A 77 4.38 -1.65 4.42
CA LEU A 77 4.44 -3.08 4.17
C LEU A 77 5.27 -3.77 5.25
N ARG A 78 4.86 -4.98 5.63
CA ARG A 78 5.66 -5.87 6.47
C ARG A 78 6.38 -6.88 5.58
N LEU A 79 7.70 -6.92 5.71
CA LEU A 79 8.60 -7.83 5.02
C LEU A 79 9.27 -8.78 6.02
N PRO A 80 9.66 -9.99 5.61
CA PRO A 80 10.62 -10.80 6.37
C PRO A 80 11.95 -10.05 6.49
N TRP A 81 12.66 -10.27 7.60
CA TRP A 81 14.04 -9.79 7.72
C TRP A 81 14.94 -10.47 6.66
N PRO A 82 15.66 -9.70 5.81
CA PRO A 82 16.51 -10.30 4.79
C PRO A 82 17.79 -10.89 5.40
N ASP A 83 18.31 -11.97 4.81
CA ASP A 83 19.50 -12.67 5.30
C ASP A 83 20.82 -11.90 5.06
N GLY A 84 20.79 -10.84 4.24
CA GLY A 84 21.92 -9.98 3.94
C GLY A 84 21.52 -8.80 3.03
N PRO A 85 22.52 -8.05 2.52
CA PRO A 85 22.28 -7.02 1.51
C PRO A 85 21.61 -7.59 0.27
N THR A 86 20.53 -6.95 -0.17
CA THR A 86 19.69 -7.35 -1.32
C THR A 86 19.15 -6.09 -2.00
N HIS A 87 18.36 -6.25 -3.05
CA HIS A 87 17.68 -5.18 -3.73
C HIS A 87 16.18 -5.32 -3.58
N LEU A 88 15.54 -4.20 -3.26
CA LEU A 88 14.10 -4.04 -3.30
C LEU A 88 13.70 -3.65 -4.73
N VAL A 89 12.96 -4.53 -5.42
CA VAL A 89 12.39 -4.22 -6.73
C VAL A 89 10.90 -3.91 -6.56
N LEU A 90 10.54 -2.64 -6.76
CA LEU A 90 9.18 -2.12 -6.67
C LEU A 90 8.58 -2.02 -8.07
N GLU A 91 7.42 -2.63 -8.27
CA GLU A 91 6.60 -2.40 -9.45
C GLU A 91 5.56 -1.32 -9.11
N VAL A 92 5.78 -0.09 -9.60
CA VAL A 92 5.00 1.09 -9.23
C VAL A 92 4.76 2.04 -10.41
N ALA A 93 3.72 2.86 -10.31
CA ALA A 93 3.39 3.90 -11.27
C ALA A 93 2.84 5.16 -10.60
N GLY A 94 2.97 6.32 -11.24
CA GLY A 94 2.34 7.57 -10.82
C GLY A 94 0.86 7.68 -11.21
N GLY A 95 0.41 6.86 -12.18
CA GLY A 95 -0.90 6.96 -12.81
C GLY A 95 -1.10 8.26 -13.59
N GLU A 96 -2.27 8.41 -14.21
CA GLU A 96 -2.64 9.62 -14.97
C GLU A 96 -2.76 10.82 -14.02
N ARG A 97 -1.66 11.59 -13.95
CA ARG A 97 -1.52 12.73 -13.03
C ARG A 97 -1.51 14.04 -13.81
N PRO A 98 -2.19 15.10 -13.33
CA PRO A 98 -2.12 16.42 -13.94
C PRO A 98 -0.68 16.93 -14.05
N ALA A 99 -0.29 17.40 -15.24
CA ALA A 99 1.07 17.86 -15.53
C ALA A 99 1.60 18.94 -14.56
N GLN A 100 0.70 19.79 -14.05
CA GLN A 100 1.03 20.85 -13.09
C GLN A 100 1.53 20.35 -11.72
N LEU A 101 1.27 19.07 -11.38
CA LEU A 101 1.76 18.46 -10.15
C LEU A 101 3.19 17.90 -10.30
N GLY A 102 3.75 17.94 -11.50
CA GLY A 102 5.06 17.38 -11.81
C GLY A 102 5.06 15.85 -11.85
N ALA A 103 6.26 15.29 -11.98
CA ALA A 103 6.45 13.84 -11.97
C ALA A 103 6.18 13.27 -10.58
N ALA A 104 5.56 12.09 -10.52
CA ALA A 104 5.38 11.38 -9.28
C ALA A 104 6.74 10.89 -8.75
N GLN A 105 6.87 10.82 -7.43
CA GLN A 105 8.06 10.31 -6.74
C GLN A 105 7.60 9.38 -5.62
N VAL A 106 8.33 8.27 -5.45
CA VAL A 106 8.19 7.39 -4.29
C VAL A 106 9.54 7.30 -3.57
N CYS A 107 9.51 7.53 -2.27
CA CYS A 107 10.64 7.36 -1.36
C CYS A 107 10.40 6.11 -0.53
N ALA A 108 11.39 5.22 -0.47
CA ALA A 108 11.35 4.03 0.36
C ALA A 108 12.23 4.23 1.59
N SER A 109 11.76 3.74 2.74
CA SER A 109 12.54 3.71 3.97
C SER A 109 12.15 2.50 4.81
N VAL A 110 13.03 2.05 5.69
CA VAL A 110 12.83 0.82 6.46
C VAL A 110 12.99 1.04 7.95
N LEU A 111 12.29 0.22 8.73
CA LEU A 111 12.38 0.21 10.19
C LEU A 111 12.28 -1.23 10.71
N PRO A 112 13.20 -1.68 11.58
CA PRO A 112 13.04 -2.92 12.35
C PRO A 112 11.75 -2.91 13.16
N GLU A 113 10.87 -3.90 12.95
CA GLU A 113 9.58 -3.94 13.64
C GLU A 113 9.73 -4.57 15.04
N ALA A 114 10.21 -3.81 16.03
CA ALA A 114 10.48 -4.36 17.36
C ALA A 114 9.21 -4.89 18.08
N MET A 115 8.04 -4.33 17.76
CA MET A 115 6.74 -4.73 18.28
C MET A 115 5.70 -4.71 17.15
N PRO A 116 4.63 -5.53 17.24
CA PRO A 116 3.56 -5.50 16.24
C PRO A 116 3.04 -4.08 16.08
N TRP A 117 3.00 -3.59 14.84
CA TRP A 117 2.38 -2.30 14.58
C TRP A 117 0.92 -2.28 15.08
N SER A 118 0.52 -1.20 15.73
CA SER A 118 -0.85 -1.00 16.22
C SER A 118 -1.39 0.35 15.77
N ILE A 119 -2.68 0.43 15.43
CA ILE A 119 -3.32 1.68 15.03
C ILE A 119 -3.39 2.73 16.16
N LEU A 120 -3.17 2.31 17.41
CA LEU A 120 -3.21 3.17 18.59
C LEU A 120 -1.87 3.84 18.88
N LEU A 121 -0.80 3.41 18.21
CA LEU A 121 0.55 3.92 18.39
C LEU A 121 1.12 4.24 17.01
N ASP A 122 1.56 5.48 16.80
CA ASP A 122 2.39 5.77 15.64
C ASP A 122 3.59 4.82 15.64
N VAL A 123 4.14 4.55 14.45
CA VAL A 123 5.32 3.70 14.34
C VAL A 123 6.45 4.35 15.14
N GLU A 124 6.77 3.81 16.31
CA GLU A 124 7.87 4.31 17.12
C GLU A 124 9.21 3.93 16.47
N GLY A 125 9.99 4.94 16.09
CA GLY A 125 11.33 4.75 15.57
C GLY A 125 11.64 5.63 14.36
N ALA A 126 12.94 5.82 14.12
CA ALA A 126 13.42 6.53 12.95
C ALA A 126 13.57 5.57 11.78
N PHE A 127 12.83 5.83 10.70
CA PHE A 127 12.99 5.10 9.45
C PHE A 127 14.34 5.42 8.82
N THR A 128 15.03 4.37 8.36
CA THR A 128 16.28 4.47 7.61
C THR A 128 15.96 4.61 6.12
N PRO A 129 16.33 5.72 5.46
CA PRO A 129 16.00 5.93 4.05
C PRO A 129 16.77 4.98 3.15
N LEU A 130 16.08 4.37 2.17
CA LEU A 130 16.69 3.58 1.09
C LEU A 130 16.94 4.42 -0.16
N GLY A 131 16.11 5.44 -0.38
CA GLY A 131 16.21 6.35 -1.52
C GLY A 131 14.85 6.75 -2.08
N CYS A 132 14.87 7.65 -3.06
CA CYS A 132 13.68 8.10 -3.78
C CYS A 132 13.86 7.89 -5.29
N VAL A 133 12.80 7.49 -5.97
CA VAL A 133 12.77 7.34 -7.43
C VAL A 133 11.65 8.17 -8.01
N THR A 134 11.94 8.89 -9.09
CA THR A 134 10.93 9.54 -9.92
C THR A 134 10.30 8.49 -10.81
N ILE A 135 8.97 8.39 -10.80
CA ILE A 135 8.22 7.35 -11.49
C ILE A 135 7.36 7.91 -12.62
N GLY A 136 7.21 7.11 -13.67
CA GLY A 136 6.38 7.45 -14.82
C GLY A 136 4.89 7.21 -14.57
N GLU A 137 4.06 7.60 -15.54
CA GLU A 137 2.61 7.35 -15.52
C GLU A 137 2.29 5.85 -15.52
N ALA A 138 2.98 5.08 -16.36
CA ALA A 138 2.78 3.64 -16.53
C ALA A 138 3.59 2.81 -15.52
N MET A 139 3.07 1.63 -15.20
CA MET A 139 3.71 0.68 -14.28
C MET A 139 5.11 0.29 -14.76
N GLN A 140 6.11 0.49 -13.90
CA GLN A 140 7.51 0.17 -14.17
C GLN A 140 8.18 -0.42 -12.93
N ARG A 141 9.29 -1.11 -13.14
CA ARG A 141 10.11 -1.66 -12.07
C ARG A 141 11.23 -0.69 -11.70
N TYR A 142 11.36 -0.41 -10.41
CA TYR A 142 12.39 0.43 -9.84
C TYR A 142 13.14 -0.35 -8.76
N THR A 143 14.47 -0.29 -8.80
CA THR A 143 15.33 -1.03 -7.89
C THR A 143 15.97 -0.08 -6.88
N LEU A 144 15.86 -0.42 -5.60
CA LEU A 144 16.50 0.29 -4.49
C LEU A 144 17.37 -0.68 -3.69
N PRO A 145 18.55 -0.26 -3.20
CA PRO A 145 19.34 -1.10 -2.31
C PRO A 145 18.60 -1.31 -0.99
N LEU A 146 18.62 -2.53 -0.48
CA LEU A 146 18.14 -2.88 0.86
C LEU A 146 19.31 -3.51 1.62
N ASP A 147 19.95 -2.70 2.45
CA ASP A 147 21.02 -3.14 3.33
C ASP A 147 20.61 -2.95 4.79
N VAL A 148 20.46 -4.07 5.50
CA VAL A 148 20.08 -4.11 6.92
C VAL A 148 21.26 -4.37 7.84
N THR A 149 22.50 -4.43 7.34
CA THR A 149 23.69 -4.78 8.12
C THR A 149 23.96 -3.82 9.28
N GLY A 150 23.58 -2.55 9.14
CA GLY A 150 23.67 -1.53 10.20
C GLY A 150 22.49 -1.52 11.17
N LEU A 151 21.46 -2.37 10.97
CA LEU A 151 20.24 -2.40 11.76
C LEU A 151 20.26 -3.58 12.73
N THR A 152 19.72 -3.38 13.93
CA THR A 152 19.56 -4.48 14.90
C THR A 152 18.34 -5.31 14.52
N ARG A 153 18.54 -6.61 14.28
CA ARG A 153 17.44 -7.55 14.00
C ARG A 153 16.51 -7.66 15.21
N PRO A 154 15.21 -7.36 15.06
CA PRO A 154 14.25 -7.48 16.16
C PRO A 154 13.89 -8.95 16.37
N ALA A 155 13.43 -9.29 17.58
CA ALA A 155 12.96 -10.64 17.91
C ALA A 155 11.79 -11.10 17.02
N THR A 156 10.96 -10.14 16.58
CA THR A 156 9.86 -10.35 15.62
C THR A 156 10.34 -10.91 14.29
N GLY A 157 11.59 -10.67 13.90
CA GLY A 157 12.14 -11.12 12.63
C GLY A 157 11.51 -10.42 11.42
N SER A 158 10.83 -9.29 11.60
CA SER A 158 10.18 -8.52 10.54
C SER A 158 10.76 -7.12 10.38
N LEU A 159 10.59 -6.59 9.16
CA LEU A 159 11.00 -5.26 8.74
C LEU A 159 9.77 -4.54 8.20
N LEU A 160 9.57 -3.30 8.62
CA LEU A 160 8.58 -2.41 8.00
C LEU A 160 9.25 -1.66 6.86
N LEU A 161 8.66 -1.74 5.67
CA LEU A 161 8.98 -0.92 4.52
C LEU A 161 7.92 0.16 4.37
N ARG A 162 8.33 1.42 4.44
CA ARG A 162 7.46 2.57 4.19
C ARG A 162 7.68 3.12 2.80
N LEU A 163 6.58 3.33 2.08
CA LEU A 163 6.52 3.98 0.77
C LEU A 163 5.84 5.34 0.94
N GLU A 164 6.62 6.40 0.79
CA GLU A 164 6.17 7.78 0.91
C GLU A 164 6.10 8.45 -0.46
N SER A 165 5.02 9.18 -0.71
CA SER A 165 4.83 9.98 -1.92
C SER A 165 3.93 11.16 -1.62
N THR A 166 3.99 12.23 -2.41
CA THR A 166 3.06 13.35 -2.29
C THR A 166 1.74 12.99 -2.96
N PRO A 167 0.66 12.72 -2.19
CA PRO A 167 -0.60 12.33 -2.77
C PRO A 167 -1.29 13.52 -3.44
N TRP A 168 -2.24 13.22 -4.31
CA TRP A 168 -3.11 14.20 -4.95
C TRP A 168 -4.54 13.69 -5.00
N VAL A 169 -5.51 14.59 -5.06
CA VAL A 169 -6.93 14.23 -5.10
C VAL A 169 -7.46 14.49 -6.51
N PRO A 170 -7.89 13.46 -7.25
CA PRO A 170 -8.36 13.65 -8.63
C PRO A 170 -9.49 14.66 -8.77
N ALA A 171 -10.48 14.62 -7.89
CA ALA A 171 -11.61 15.57 -7.90
C ALA A 171 -11.19 17.02 -7.66
N GLN A 172 -10.02 17.29 -7.07
CA GLN A 172 -9.48 18.65 -6.92
C GLN A 172 -8.76 19.14 -8.18
N ALA A 173 -8.28 18.21 -9.00
CA ALA A 173 -7.55 18.54 -10.23
C ALA A 173 -8.46 18.71 -11.44
N ASP A 174 -9.55 17.94 -11.52
CA ASP A 174 -10.59 18.06 -12.54
C ASP A 174 -11.97 17.86 -11.89
N LEU A 175 -12.83 18.88 -12.00
CA LEU A 175 -14.20 18.86 -11.47
C LEU A 175 -15.10 17.79 -12.11
N ARG A 176 -14.68 17.19 -13.23
CA ARG A 176 -15.38 16.06 -13.86
C ARG A 176 -15.07 14.73 -13.19
N LEU A 177 -13.97 14.64 -12.45
CA LEU A 177 -13.58 13.46 -11.70
C LEU A 177 -14.27 13.47 -10.33
N ASN A 178 -14.74 12.31 -9.90
CA ASN A 178 -15.46 12.17 -8.63
C ASN A 178 -14.63 11.48 -7.53
N ASP A 179 -13.39 11.09 -7.83
CA ASP A 179 -12.52 10.41 -6.86
C ASP A 179 -11.94 11.43 -5.87
N GLN A 180 -12.37 11.33 -4.61
CA GLN A 180 -11.95 12.21 -3.52
C GLN A 180 -10.82 11.61 -2.67
N ARG A 181 -10.33 10.41 -3.01
CA ARG A 181 -9.23 9.77 -2.27
C ARG A 181 -7.92 10.55 -2.50
N PRO A 182 -7.09 10.75 -1.46
CA PRO A 182 -5.71 11.15 -1.67
C PRO A 182 -4.92 9.98 -2.28
N LEU A 183 -4.52 10.10 -3.54
CA LEU A 183 -3.81 9.06 -4.29
C LEU A 183 -2.31 9.37 -4.34
N GLY A 184 -1.50 8.49 -3.74
CA GLY A 184 -0.04 8.54 -3.76
C GLY A 184 0.53 7.96 -5.06
N VAL A 185 0.78 6.65 -5.05
CA VAL A 185 1.29 5.90 -6.20
C VAL A 185 0.49 4.61 -6.41
N GLN A 186 0.46 4.11 -7.64
CA GLN A 186 -0.02 2.77 -7.94
C GLN A 186 1.07 1.76 -7.55
N PHE A 187 0.71 0.79 -6.73
CA PHE A 187 1.55 -0.34 -6.35
C PHE A 187 1.07 -1.59 -7.10
N GLY A 188 1.94 -2.14 -7.93
CA GLY A 188 1.75 -3.37 -8.69
C GLY A 188 2.42 -4.60 -8.07
N GLY A 189 3.46 -4.41 -7.24
CA GLY A 189 4.10 -5.51 -6.53
C GLY A 189 5.49 -5.18 -5.99
N LEU A 190 6.08 -6.16 -5.31
CA LEU A 190 7.40 -6.06 -4.68
C LEU A 190 8.12 -7.40 -4.71
N THR A 191 9.40 -7.39 -5.06
CA THR A 191 10.30 -8.56 -4.95
C THR A 191 11.61 -8.19 -4.26
N LEU A 192 12.32 -9.19 -3.73
CA LEU A 192 13.67 -9.06 -3.19
C LEU A 192 14.63 -9.86 -4.08
N GLU A 193 15.67 -9.22 -4.58
CA GLU A 193 16.64 -9.78 -5.55
C GLU A 193 18.10 -9.60 -5.12
#